data_AF-A0A348P4L0-F1
#
_entry.id   AF-A0A348P4L0-F1
#
_cell.length_a   1.000
_cell.length_b   1.000
_cell.length_c   1.000
_cell.angle_alpha   90.00
_cell.angle_beta   90.00
_cell.angle_gamma   90.00
#
_symmetry.space_group_name_H-M   'P 1'
#
loop_
_entity.id
_entity.type
_entity.pdbx_description
1 polymer ?
#
loop_
_entity_poly.entity_id
_entity_poly.type
_entity_poly.pdbx_seq_one_letter_code
_entity_poly.pdbx_strand_id
1 'polypeptide(L)'
;MGYIEELRKIIGHRCISLTGSVVIITDSEGRILLQKRTHPKGRWGLPGGLMELGESCEETAVREVREETSLEIENPKLFGVYSGKDYYCTGETGDEWYVVVIAYTCGTFSGEVKINDGESEELRWFLPDEIPESLANSHREIIMDYIGRI
;
A
#
# COMPACT_ATOMS: atom_id res chain seq x y z
N MET A 1 -10.43 -3.23 16.08
CA MET A 1 -10.57 -1.76 16.09
C MET A 1 -9.16 -1.22 16.22
N GLY A 2 -8.66 -0.58 15.17
CA GLY A 2 -7.25 -0.18 15.04
C GLY A 2 -6.95 1.14 15.74
N TYR A 3 -5.66 1.48 15.91
CA TYR A 3 -5.23 2.73 16.55
C TYR A 3 -5.86 3.96 15.90
N ILE A 4 -5.93 3.99 14.57
CA ILE A 4 -6.44 5.13 13.81
C ILE A 4 -7.93 5.36 14.08
N GLU A 5 -8.72 4.29 14.22
CA GLU A 5 -10.14 4.37 14.54
C GLU A 5 -10.37 4.95 15.94
N GLU A 6 -9.56 4.54 16.93
CA GLU A 6 -9.59 5.10 18.28
C GLU A 6 -9.17 6.58 18.29
N LEU A 7 -8.14 6.93 17.51
CA LEU A 7 -7.70 8.32 17.38
C LEU A 7 -8.82 9.19 16.82
N ARG A 8 -9.52 8.74 15.76
CA ARG A 8 -10.63 9.46 15.12
C ARG A 8 -11.78 9.78 16.07
N LYS A 9 -12.07 8.92 17.05
CA LYS A 9 -13.08 9.19 18.09
C LYS A 9 -12.74 10.41 18.95
N ILE A 10 -11.45 10.76 19.07
CA ILE A 10 -10.97 11.88 19.89
C ILE A 10 -10.87 13.16 19.06
N ILE A 11 -10.30 13.07 17.86
CA ILE A 11 -9.98 14.25 17.06
C ILE A 11 -11.10 14.67 16.09
N GLY A 12 -12.05 13.76 15.81
CA GLY A 12 -13.06 13.89 14.76
C GLY A 12 -12.45 13.90 13.35
N HIS A 13 -13.01 14.72 12.48
CA HIS A 13 -12.60 14.85 11.07
C HIS A 13 -11.35 15.72 10.84
N ARG A 14 -10.74 16.24 11.90
CA ARG A 14 -9.56 17.11 11.78
C ARG A 14 -8.46 16.42 10.98
N CYS A 15 -7.84 17.19 10.10
CA CYS A 15 -6.73 16.71 9.29
C CYS A 15 -5.53 16.31 10.18
N ILE A 16 -5.00 15.11 9.93
CA ILE A 16 -3.84 14.54 10.63
C ILE A 16 -2.79 14.02 9.65
N SER A 17 -1.56 13.88 10.12
CA SER A 17 -0.51 13.19 9.38
C SER A 17 -0.39 11.76 9.88
N LEU A 18 -0.45 10.81 8.97
CA LEU A 18 -0.31 9.38 9.22
C LEU A 18 0.92 8.83 8.50
N THR A 19 1.40 7.68 8.97
CA THR A 19 2.48 6.93 8.31
C THR A 19 1.90 5.63 7.79
N GLY A 20 2.26 5.26 6.57
CA GLY A 20 1.91 3.97 5.99
C GLY A 20 3.09 3.38 5.22
N SER A 21 2.99 2.08 4.93
CA SER A 21 4.00 1.38 4.15
C SER A 21 3.36 0.64 2.99
N VAL A 22 4.06 0.58 1.86
CA VAL A 22 3.65 -0.18 0.68
C VAL A 22 4.81 -1.03 0.17
N VAL A 23 4.51 -2.14 -0.51
CA VAL A 23 5.52 -3.04 -1.04
C VAL A 23 5.31 -3.29 -2.53
N ILE A 24 6.38 -3.06 -3.30
CA ILE A 24 6.50 -3.49 -4.70
C ILE A 24 7.03 -4.92 -4.67
N ILE A 25 6.12 -5.88 -4.78
CA ILE A 25 6.45 -7.30 -4.83
C ILE A 25 6.65 -7.68 -6.29
N THR A 26 7.80 -8.27 -6.60
CA THR A 26 8.11 -8.76 -7.94
C THR A 26 8.36 -10.25 -7.99
N ASP A 27 7.80 -10.93 -8.98
CA ASP A 27 8.08 -12.35 -9.23
C ASP A 27 9.31 -12.57 -10.12
N SER A 28 9.62 -13.84 -10.41
CA SER A 28 10.77 -14.23 -11.24
C SER A 28 10.65 -13.79 -12.70
N GLU A 29 9.47 -13.39 -13.16
CA GLU A 29 9.23 -12.86 -14.51
C GLU A 29 9.30 -11.32 -14.53
N GLY A 30 9.59 -10.68 -13.39
CA GLY A 30 9.64 -9.22 -13.27
C GLY A 30 8.26 -8.56 -13.24
N ARG A 31 7.19 -9.32 -13.02
CA ARG A 31 5.83 -8.76 -12.88
C ARG A 31 5.65 -8.17 -11.49
N ILE A 32 4.86 -7.10 -11.38
CA ILE A 32 4.51 -6.42 -10.14
C ILE A 32 3.13 -6.91 -9.68
N LEU A 33 3.02 -7.32 -8.42
CA LEU A 33 1.72 -7.63 -7.82
C LEU A 33 0.97 -6.33 -7.48
N LEU A 34 -0.23 -6.19 -8.02
CA LEU A 34 -1.15 -5.11 -7.66
C LEU A 34 -2.45 -5.68 -7.11
N GLN A 35 -3.09 -4.86 -6.29
CA GLN A 35 -4.41 -5.11 -5.74
C GLN A 35 -5.43 -4.09 -6.25
N LYS A 36 -6.60 -4.58 -6.64
CA LYS A 36 -7.72 -3.76 -7.07
C LYS A 36 -8.60 -3.46 -5.87
N ARG A 37 -8.52 -2.23 -5.39
CA ARG A 37 -9.12 -1.81 -4.12
C ARG A 37 -10.64 -1.71 -4.22
N THR A 38 -11.33 -2.08 -3.14
CA THR A 38 -12.75 -1.81 -2.94
C THR A 38 -13.00 -0.34 -2.59
N HIS A 39 -12.01 0.33 -1.97
CA HIS A 39 -12.04 1.76 -1.67
C HIS A 39 -10.65 2.43 -1.87
N PRO A 40 -10.55 3.49 -2.71
CA PRO A 40 -11.54 3.93 -3.69
C PRO A 40 -11.76 2.86 -4.76
N LYS A 41 -13.03 2.56 -5.05
CA LYS A 41 -13.42 1.39 -5.84
C LYS A 41 -12.78 1.34 -7.23
N GLY A 42 -12.23 0.18 -7.57
CA GLY A 42 -11.74 -0.13 -8.92
C GLY A 42 -10.39 0.48 -9.28
N ARG A 43 -9.69 1.09 -8.31
CA ARG A 43 -8.31 1.57 -8.49
C ARG A 43 -7.33 0.47 -8.12
N TRP A 44 -6.28 0.32 -8.93
CA TRP A 44 -5.17 -0.58 -8.64
C TRP A 44 -4.14 0.11 -7.76
N GLY A 45 -3.52 -0.62 -6.84
CA GLY A 45 -2.46 -0.10 -5.99
C GLY A 45 -1.52 -1.20 -5.53
N LEU A 46 -0.40 -0.80 -4.95
CA LEU A 46 0.48 -1.70 -4.22
C LEU A 46 -0.23 -2.24 -2.97
N PRO A 47 0.10 -3.47 -2.54
CA PRO A 47 -0.20 -3.93 -1.20
C PRO A 47 0.44 -3.02 -0.14
N GLY A 48 -0.29 -2.72 0.93
CA GLY A 48 0.14 -1.84 1.99
C GLY A 48 -0.99 -1.09 2.69
N GLY A 49 -0.66 -0.55 3.86
CA GLY A 49 -1.61 0.12 4.73
C GLY A 49 -0.95 1.03 5.76
N LEU A 50 -1.74 1.44 6.74
CA LEU A 50 -1.33 2.38 7.77
C LEU A 50 -0.60 1.67 8.91
N MET A 51 0.37 2.37 9.50
CA MET A 51 1.16 1.84 10.60
C MET A 51 0.34 1.81 11.90
N GLU A 52 0.36 0.66 12.58
CA GLU A 52 -0.22 0.51 13.92
C GLU A 52 0.79 0.91 15.00
N LEU A 53 0.31 1.16 16.23
CA LEU A 53 1.18 1.56 17.32
C LEU A 53 2.18 0.47 17.69
N GLY A 54 3.46 0.86 17.76
CA GLY A 54 4.56 -0.02 18.15
C GLY A 54 5.23 -0.76 17.00
N GLU A 55 4.70 -0.63 15.78
CA GLU A 55 5.33 -1.17 14.58
C GLU A 55 6.44 -0.25 14.06
N SER A 56 7.48 -0.85 13.50
CA SER A 56 8.32 -0.21 12.49
C SER A 56 7.63 -0.20 11.13
N CYS A 57 8.03 0.70 10.25
CA CYS A 57 7.49 0.76 8.88
C CYS A 57 7.74 -0.54 8.09
N GLU A 58 8.81 -1.29 8.42
CA GLU A 58 9.09 -2.59 7.84
C GLU A 58 8.12 -3.66 8.36
N GLU A 59 7.83 -3.68 9.66
CA GLU A 59 6.83 -4.59 10.24
C GLU A 59 5.43 -4.32 9.67
N THR A 60 5.05 -3.05 9.51
CA THR A 60 3.80 -2.66 8.83
C THR A 60 3.76 -3.20 7.40
N ALA A 61 4.83 -3.03 6.63
CA ALA A 61 4.90 -3.56 5.26
C ALA A 61 4.69 -5.08 5.21
N VAL A 62 5.37 -5.83 6.08
CA VAL A 62 5.26 -7.30 6.14
C VAL A 62 3.86 -7.73 6.58
N ARG A 63 3.29 -7.08 7.60
CA ARG A 63 1.93 -7.39 8.08
C ARG A 63 0.89 -7.17 6.99
N GLU A 64 0.90 -6.00 6.37
CA GLU A 64 -0.10 -5.61 5.36
C GLU A 64 -0.03 -6.53 4.13
N VAL A 65 1.17 -6.84 3.64
CA VAL A 65 1.31 -7.82 2.54
C VAL A 65 0.68 -9.16 2.89
N ARG A 66 0.92 -9.66 4.11
CA ARG A 66 0.33 -10.92 4.56
C ARG A 66 -1.20 -10.83 4.68
N GLU A 67 -1.71 -9.74 5.24
CA GLU A 67 -3.15 -9.53 5.46
C GLU A 67 -3.91 -9.41 4.14
N GLU A 68 -3.40 -8.64 3.18
CA GLU A 68 -4.10 -8.35 1.93
C GLU A 68 -3.90 -9.45 0.88
N THR A 69 -2.74 -10.13 0.87
CA THR A 69 -2.33 -11.02 -0.24
C THR A 69 -2.08 -12.48 0.13
N SER A 70 -2.07 -12.82 1.42
CA SER A 70 -1.66 -14.14 1.95
C SER A 70 -0.19 -14.53 1.66
N LEU A 71 0.62 -13.60 1.13
CA LEU A 71 2.05 -13.82 0.90
C LEU A 71 2.86 -13.52 2.15
N GLU A 72 3.89 -14.32 2.38
CA GLU A 72 4.94 -14.04 3.36
C GLU A 72 6.16 -13.50 2.61
N ILE A 73 6.55 -12.25 2.87
CA ILE A 73 7.72 -11.61 2.27
C ILE A 73 8.92 -11.60 3.22
N GLU A 74 10.12 -11.67 2.66
CA GLU A 74 11.37 -11.64 3.43
C GLU A 74 12.29 -10.50 2.98
N ASN A 75 12.93 -9.85 3.97
CA ASN A 75 13.96 -8.84 3.75
C ASN A 75 13.58 -7.70 2.79
N PRO A 76 12.40 -7.07 2.93
CA PRO A 76 12.00 -5.94 2.09
C PRO A 76 13.07 -4.84 2.13
N LYS A 77 13.36 -4.23 0.98
CA LYS A 77 14.38 -3.19 0.85
C LYS A 77 13.73 -1.84 0.69
N LEU A 78 14.17 -0.86 1.49
CA LEU A 78 13.68 0.50 1.38
C LEU A 78 13.91 1.02 -0.05
N PHE A 79 12.83 1.43 -0.70
CA PHE A 79 12.84 1.99 -2.05
C PHE A 79 12.88 3.51 -2.04
N GLY A 80 12.03 4.11 -1.19
CA GLY A 80 11.85 5.55 -1.11
C GLY A 80 10.85 5.97 -0.05
N VAL A 81 10.79 7.27 0.20
CA VAL A 81 9.83 7.91 1.10
C VAL A 81 9.07 8.96 0.32
N TYR A 82 7.75 8.86 0.34
CA TYR A 82 6.85 9.68 -0.45
C TYR A 82 5.89 10.44 0.46
N SER A 83 5.81 11.75 0.30
CA SER A 83 5.00 12.63 1.13
C SER A 83 4.79 13.99 0.47
N GLY A 84 3.90 14.80 1.02
CA GLY A 84 3.68 16.18 0.58
C GLY A 84 2.24 16.44 0.16
N LYS A 85 2.02 17.56 -0.52
CA LYS A 85 0.68 18.06 -0.88
C LYS A 85 -0.17 17.05 -1.66
N ASP A 86 0.48 16.21 -2.46
CA ASP A 86 -0.18 15.25 -3.37
C ASP A 86 -0.56 13.93 -2.64
N TYR A 87 -0.16 13.78 -1.38
CA TYR A 87 -0.50 12.67 -0.48
C TYR A 87 -1.59 13.03 0.53
N TYR A 88 -2.40 14.04 0.20
CA TYR A 88 -3.62 14.36 0.90
C TYR A 88 -4.74 13.39 0.52
N CYS A 89 -5.48 12.92 1.51
CA CYS A 89 -6.57 11.97 1.38
C CYS A 89 -7.79 12.44 2.16
N THR A 90 -8.97 12.08 1.64
CA THR A 90 -10.26 12.32 2.28
C THR A 90 -11.08 11.04 2.25
N GLY A 91 -11.56 10.61 3.41
CA GLY A 91 -12.47 9.48 3.56
C GLY A 91 -13.92 9.87 3.26
N GLU A 92 -14.79 8.88 3.04
CA GLU A 92 -16.22 9.10 2.74
C GLU A 92 -16.96 9.81 3.86
N THR A 93 -16.50 9.65 5.10
CA THR A 93 -17.02 10.29 6.32
C THR A 93 -16.60 11.74 6.48
N GLY A 94 -15.75 12.27 5.59
CA GLY A 94 -15.15 13.60 5.71
C GLY A 94 -13.86 13.62 6.53
N ASP A 95 -13.34 12.46 6.93
CA ASP A 95 -12.03 12.36 7.58
C ASP A 95 -10.92 12.80 6.64
N GLU A 96 -10.06 13.73 7.08
CA GLU A 96 -8.96 14.24 6.28
C GLU A 96 -7.61 13.76 6.83
N TRP A 97 -6.66 13.41 5.97
CA TRP A 97 -5.29 13.12 6.40
C TRP A 97 -4.27 13.37 5.29
N TYR A 98 -3.02 13.57 5.69
CA TYR A 98 -1.85 13.38 4.86
C TYR A 98 -1.22 12.03 5.21
N VAL A 99 -0.61 11.37 4.23
CA VAL A 99 0.16 10.15 4.47
C VAL A 99 1.63 10.33 4.08
N VAL A 100 2.52 9.92 4.98
CA VAL A 100 3.93 9.65 4.66
C VAL A 100 4.03 8.17 4.32
N VAL A 101 4.31 7.86 3.06
CA VAL A 101 4.38 6.49 2.54
C VAL A 101 5.83 6.03 2.48
N ILE A 102 6.15 4.97 3.19
CA ILE A 102 7.44 4.29 3.10
C ILE A 102 7.30 3.14 2.10
N ALA A 103 7.95 3.27 0.95
CA ALA A 103 7.89 2.27 -0.10
C ALA A 103 9.05 1.28 0.03
N TYR A 104 8.76 -0.01 -0.11
CA TYR A 104 9.73 -1.09 -0.14
C TYR A 104 9.66 -1.87 -1.45
N THR A 105 10.75 -2.54 -1.82
CA THR A 105 10.74 -3.59 -2.84
C THR A 105 11.01 -4.95 -2.21
N CYS A 106 10.42 -6.01 -2.77
CA CYS A 106 10.71 -7.37 -2.34
C CYS A 106 10.58 -8.35 -3.52
N GLY A 107 11.63 -9.13 -3.77
CA GLY A 107 11.63 -10.20 -4.77
C GLY A 107 11.59 -11.61 -4.18
N THR A 108 11.56 -11.73 -2.85
CA THR A 108 11.59 -13.01 -2.14
C THR A 108 10.33 -13.15 -1.31
N PHE A 109 9.46 -14.06 -1.72
CA PHE A 109 8.20 -14.34 -1.02
C PHE A 109 7.85 -15.82 -1.09
N SER A 110 6.93 -16.23 -0.21
CA SER A 110 6.34 -17.57 -0.21
C SER A 110 4.82 -17.51 -0.01
N GLY A 111 4.14 -18.61 -0.31
CA GLY A 111 2.68 -18.70 -0.25
C GLY A 111 2.02 -18.54 -1.63
N GLU A 112 0.69 -18.63 -1.63
CA GLU A 112 -0.15 -18.44 -2.82
C GLU A 112 -0.90 -17.11 -2.70
N VAL A 113 -0.91 -16.35 -3.79
CA VAL A 113 -1.62 -15.06 -3.84
C VAL A 113 -3.11 -15.29 -3.65
N LYS A 114 -3.66 -14.75 -2.56
CA LYS A 114 -5.07 -14.86 -2.23
C LYS A 114 -5.53 -13.66 -1.41
N ILE A 115 -6.66 -13.08 -1.81
CA ILE A 115 -7.35 -12.03 -1.06
C ILE A 115 -7.80 -12.60 0.28
N ASN A 116 -7.48 -11.90 1.37
CA ASN A 116 -7.70 -12.41 2.72
C ASN A 116 -8.32 -11.40 3.72
N ASP A 117 -8.49 -10.15 3.31
CA ASP A 117 -8.94 -9.03 4.16
C ASP A 117 -10.35 -8.50 3.82
N GLY A 118 -10.81 -8.71 2.58
CA GLY A 118 -12.05 -8.11 2.06
C GLY A 118 -11.89 -6.66 1.57
N GLU A 119 -10.68 -6.11 1.56
CA GLU A 119 -10.40 -4.75 1.08
C GLU A 119 -10.06 -4.70 -0.42
N SER A 120 -9.78 -5.86 -1.01
CA SER A 120 -9.46 -6.04 -2.42
C SER A 120 -10.50 -6.86 -3.19
N GLU A 121 -10.83 -6.43 -4.41
CA GLU A 121 -11.67 -7.15 -5.38
C GLU A 121 -10.86 -8.18 -6.17
N GLU A 122 -9.58 -7.88 -6.42
CA GLU A 122 -8.72 -8.67 -7.30
C GLU A 122 -7.25 -8.47 -6.93
N LEU A 123 -6.47 -9.54 -7.00
CA LEU A 123 -5.00 -9.50 -6.98
C LEU A 123 -4.47 -10.00 -8.33
N ARG A 124 -3.55 -9.26 -8.94
CA ARG A 124 -3.01 -9.62 -10.25
C ARG A 124 -1.57 -9.17 -10.42
N TRP A 125 -0.79 -10.01 -11.09
CA TRP A 125 0.56 -9.72 -11.56
C TRP A 125 0.51 -8.98 -12.90
N PHE A 126 1.24 -7.88 -13.01
CA PHE A 126 1.33 -7.07 -14.22
C PHE A 126 2.79 -6.94 -14.66
N LEU A 127 3.04 -7.07 -15.96
CA LEU A 127 4.32 -6.62 -16.49
C LEU A 127 4.44 -5.09 -16.36
N PRO A 128 5.66 -4.53 -16.21
CA PRO A 128 5.88 -3.09 -16.07
C PRO A 128 5.22 -2.23 -17.17
N ASP A 129 5.16 -2.74 -18.40
CA ASP A 129 4.54 -2.09 -19.56
C ASP A 129 3.03 -2.35 -19.70
N GLU A 130 2.46 -3.22 -18.87
CA GLU A 130 1.03 -3.56 -18.84
C GLU A 130 0.30 -2.99 -17.62
N ILE A 131 0.98 -2.14 -16.83
CA ILE A 131 0.39 -1.54 -15.63
C ILE A 131 -0.84 -0.71 -16.00
N PRO A 132 -1.99 -0.94 -15.34
CA PRO A 132 -3.24 -0.30 -15.71
C PRO A 132 -3.20 1.22 -15.47
N GLU A 133 -3.87 2.00 -16.32
CA GLU A 133 -3.97 3.44 -16.10
C GLU A 133 -4.73 3.82 -14.83
N SER A 134 -5.58 2.94 -14.30
CA SER A 134 -6.43 3.21 -13.13
C SER A 134 -5.71 3.02 -11.77
N LEU A 135 -4.49 3.53 -11.63
CA LEU A 135 -3.74 3.48 -10.36
C LEU A 135 -4.27 4.43 -9.30
N ALA A 136 -4.28 4.02 -8.03
CA ALA A 136 -4.44 4.92 -6.90
C ALA A 136 -3.40 6.04 -6.99
N ASN A 137 -3.84 7.30 -6.81
CA ASN A 137 -2.97 8.46 -7.05
C ASN A 137 -1.73 8.45 -6.15
N SER A 138 -1.90 8.05 -4.88
CA SER A 138 -0.81 7.91 -3.90
C SER A 138 0.23 6.84 -4.28
N HIS A 139 -0.12 5.87 -5.14
CA HIS A 139 0.79 4.79 -5.52
C HIS A 139 1.37 4.98 -6.93
N ARG A 140 0.77 5.85 -7.76
CA ARG A 140 1.20 6.08 -9.13
C ARG A 140 2.65 6.55 -9.20
N GLU A 141 3.00 7.57 -8.43
CA GLU A 141 4.37 8.12 -8.42
C GLU A 141 5.39 7.04 -8.05
N ILE A 142 5.10 6.28 -6.99
CA ILE A 142 5.94 5.18 -6.49
C ILE A 142 6.17 4.11 -7.57
N ILE A 143 5.10 3.67 -8.22
CA ILE A 143 5.17 2.65 -9.28
C ILE A 143 5.97 3.16 -10.47
N MET A 144 5.73 4.40 -10.90
CA MET A 144 6.42 4.98 -12.06
C MET A 144 7.91 5.22 -11.78
N ASP A 145 8.26 5.65 -10.56
CA ASP A 145 9.65 5.76 -10.12
C ASP A 145 10.36 4.41 -10.13
N TYR A 146 9.68 3.34 -9.75
CA TYR A 146 10.23 2.00 -9.77
C TYR A 146 10.47 1.51 -11.20
N ILE A 147 9.47 1.67 -12.08
CA ILE A 147 9.57 1.31 -13.50
C ILE A 147 10.68 2.11 -14.20
N GLY A 148 10.88 3.37 -13.83
CA GLY A 148 11.96 4.19 -14.38
C GLY A 148 13.37 3.80 -13.94
N ARG A 149 13.52 2.87 -12.99
CA ARG A 149 14.82 2.42 -12.44
C ARG A 149 15.21 1.01 -12.90
N ILE A 150 14.36 0.30 -13.63
CA ILE A 150 14.63 -1.01 -14.24
C ILE A 150 14.94 -0.87 -15.73
#